data_AF-A0A4V2YLV2-F1
#
_entry.id   AF-A0A4V2YLV2-F1
#
_cell.length_a   1.000
_cell.length_b   1.000
_cell.length_c   1.000
_cell.angle_alpha   90.00
_cell.angle_beta   90.00
_cell.angle_gamma   90.00
#
_symmetry.space_group_name_H-M   'P 1'
#
loop_
_entity.id
_entity.type
_entity.pdbx_description
1 polymer ?
#
loop_
_entity_poly.entity_id
_entity_poly.type
_entity_poly.pdbx_seq_one_letter_code
_entity_poly.pdbx_strand_id
1 'polypeptide(L)'
;MRPAVNSPDDAAERLRQIELVTDTALAHLESDDLLREMLHRVSKLLNVDTATVMRYEPAGELLVATAAVGIEDEVRQNVRVHVGPAFADAVASGRRPPILDSQEDPSVLRPVFQEHGIDTLIGTPMLAGGEIIGVLYIGTYETRRFTEHDVHLLQLVADRIALAIHASTTHAERAATKALQRSLLPTRLPTVPGITLDARYVSGVDPGVGGDWYDVFTLPSGHIGIVIGDVVGSGLAAAIIMGRLRSALRAYALETEDPAQVLHKLDRKVTHFEPNAMATVAYSIYDPAATTLHISMAGHLPPVIGTPSSGSHLAEVPVDPPVGLGVARRKRRTSMLTLPTNGVVCFFTDGLVERRHRSIDLGLEQLCEAIHPAPAGTVCTTVMNKLVGTEPPTDDVALLAISHSG
;
A
#
# COMPACT_ATOMS: atom_id res chain seq x y z
N MET A 1 -18.71 -43.02 42.44
CA MET A 1 -18.66 -41.70 41.76
C MET A 1 -18.82 -41.96 40.27
N ARG A 2 -20.02 -41.76 39.71
CA ARG A 2 -20.28 -41.90 38.27
C ARG A 2 -19.93 -40.57 37.58
N PRO A 3 -19.31 -40.57 36.39
CA PRO A 3 -19.04 -39.35 35.64
C PRO A 3 -20.36 -38.76 35.13
N ALA A 4 -20.45 -37.43 35.14
CA ALA A 4 -21.61 -36.69 34.65
C ALA A 4 -21.82 -36.98 33.15
N VAL A 5 -23.07 -37.27 32.80
CA VAL A 5 -23.54 -37.51 31.45
C VAL A 5 -23.55 -36.16 30.72
N ASN A 6 -22.81 -36.03 29.63
CA ASN A 6 -22.94 -34.91 28.68
C ASN A 6 -24.39 -34.89 28.17
N SER A 7 -25.12 -33.79 28.41
CA SER A 7 -26.49 -33.65 27.92
C SER A 7 -26.49 -33.48 26.38
N PRO A 8 -27.53 -33.96 25.68
CA PRO A 8 -27.67 -33.75 24.23
C PRO A 8 -27.70 -32.28 23.80
N ASP A 9 -28.07 -31.36 24.71
CA ASP A 9 -28.11 -29.91 24.46
C ASP A 9 -26.72 -29.30 24.25
N ASP A 10 -25.68 -29.76 24.96
CA ASP A 10 -24.34 -29.17 24.89
C ASP A 10 -23.63 -29.49 23.56
N ALA A 11 -23.99 -30.61 22.92
CA ALA A 11 -23.47 -31.00 21.60
C ALA A 11 -24.20 -30.28 20.46
N ALA A 12 -25.52 -30.10 20.57
CA ALA A 12 -26.30 -29.33 19.60
C ALA A 12 -25.94 -27.84 19.65
N GLU A 13 -25.64 -27.32 20.85
CA GLU A 13 -25.19 -25.94 21.04
C GLU A 13 -23.79 -25.70 20.47
N ARG A 14 -22.85 -26.61 20.71
CA ARG A 14 -21.53 -26.56 20.04
C ARG A 14 -21.64 -26.69 18.52
N LEU A 15 -22.57 -27.50 18.01
CA LEU A 15 -22.80 -27.64 16.58
C LEU A 15 -23.37 -26.34 15.96
N ARG A 16 -24.30 -25.66 16.66
CA ARG A 16 -24.81 -24.33 16.28
C ARG A 16 -23.73 -23.26 16.34
N GLN A 17 -22.87 -23.30 17.37
CA GLN A 17 -21.69 -22.42 17.47
C GLN A 17 -20.69 -22.66 16.33
N ILE A 18 -20.54 -23.90 15.85
CA ILE A 18 -19.69 -24.23 14.71
C ILE A 18 -20.36 -23.81 13.38
N GLU A 19 -21.67 -24.00 13.21
CA GLU A 19 -22.43 -23.52 12.03
C GLU A 19 -22.41 -22.00 11.91
N LEU A 20 -22.35 -21.27 13.03
CA LEU A 20 -22.14 -19.82 13.06
C LEU A 20 -20.80 -19.40 12.42
N VAL A 21 -19.82 -20.30 12.38
CA VAL A 21 -18.42 -20.05 12.02
C VAL A 21 -18.06 -20.54 10.61
N THR A 22 -18.78 -21.51 10.04
CA THR A 22 -18.32 -22.28 8.86
C THR A 22 -19.12 -22.11 7.57
N ASP A 23 -20.11 -21.21 7.51
CA ASP A 23 -20.95 -21.11 6.32
C ASP A 23 -20.18 -20.52 5.13
N THR A 24 -19.85 -21.40 4.18
CA THR A 24 -19.06 -21.12 2.97
C THR A 24 -19.82 -20.18 2.02
N ALA A 25 -21.13 -20.01 2.24
CA ALA A 25 -21.98 -19.05 1.53
C ALA A 25 -21.59 -17.58 1.79
N LEU A 26 -21.03 -17.27 2.96
CA LEU A 26 -20.63 -15.92 3.36
C LEU A 26 -19.38 -15.40 2.63
N ALA A 27 -18.63 -16.28 1.96
CA ALA A 27 -17.40 -15.93 1.24
C ALA A 27 -17.63 -15.09 -0.04
N HIS A 28 -18.88 -14.98 -0.50
CA HIS A 28 -19.23 -14.34 -1.77
C HIS A 28 -19.99 -13.00 -1.63
N LEU A 29 -20.28 -12.57 -0.40
CA LEU A 29 -21.01 -11.31 -0.14
C LEU A 29 -20.05 -10.12 -0.03
N GLU A 30 -20.50 -8.94 -0.46
CA GLU A 30 -19.79 -7.71 -0.14
C GLU A 30 -19.83 -7.46 1.38
N SER A 31 -18.86 -6.68 1.87
CA SER A 31 -18.61 -6.49 3.31
C SER A 31 -19.86 -6.09 4.09
N ASP A 32 -20.73 -5.26 3.52
CA ASP A 32 -21.92 -4.74 4.20
C ASP A 32 -23.06 -5.77 4.26
N ASP A 33 -23.23 -6.57 3.22
CA ASP A 33 -24.25 -7.64 3.18
C ASP A 33 -23.87 -8.79 4.12
N LEU A 34 -22.58 -9.11 4.17
CA LEU A 34 -22.02 -10.06 5.13
C LEU A 34 -22.32 -9.63 6.57
N LEU A 35 -22.05 -8.37 6.90
CA LEU A 35 -22.30 -7.84 8.24
C LEU A 35 -23.78 -7.88 8.62
N ARG A 36 -24.68 -7.50 7.71
CA ARG A 36 -26.13 -7.56 7.97
C ARG A 36 -26.61 -8.99 8.20
N GLU A 37 -26.18 -9.94 7.38
CA GLU A 37 -26.57 -11.34 7.54
C GLU A 37 -26.04 -11.91 8.87
N MET A 38 -24.80 -11.57 9.25
CA MET A 38 -24.26 -11.93 10.57
C MET A 38 -25.12 -11.33 11.70
N LEU A 39 -25.48 -10.05 11.63
CA LEU A 39 -26.33 -9.39 12.63
C LEU A 39 -27.72 -10.02 12.72
N HIS A 40 -28.31 -10.41 11.59
CA HIS A 40 -29.63 -11.07 11.55
C HIS A 40 -29.61 -12.46 12.19
N ARG A 41 -28.51 -13.21 12.02
CA ARG A 41 -28.33 -14.51 12.70
C ARG A 41 -28.17 -14.32 14.20
N VAL A 42 -27.44 -13.29 14.62
CA VAL A 42 -27.19 -12.96 16.03
C VAL A 42 -28.46 -12.51 16.72
N SER A 43 -29.26 -11.65 16.07
CA SER A 43 -30.52 -11.17 16.64
C SER A 43 -31.48 -12.32 16.91
N LYS A 44 -31.58 -13.27 15.96
CA LYS A 44 -32.37 -14.50 16.13
C LYS A 44 -31.82 -15.41 17.23
N LEU A 45 -30.50 -15.62 17.28
CA LEU A 45 -29.88 -16.52 18.24
C LEU A 45 -30.05 -16.02 19.67
N LEU A 46 -29.80 -14.72 19.89
CA LEU A 46 -29.90 -14.11 21.21
C LEU A 46 -31.34 -13.67 21.55
N ASN A 47 -32.28 -13.83 20.62
CA ASN A 47 -33.67 -13.38 20.72
C ASN A 47 -33.77 -11.92 21.16
N VAL A 48 -33.19 -11.04 20.35
CA VAL A 48 -33.15 -9.58 20.55
C VAL A 48 -33.73 -8.87 19.33
N ASP A 49 -34.28 -7.68 19.55
CA ASP A 49 -34.98 -6.91 18.52
C ASP A 49 -34.02 -6.16 17.61
N THR A 50 -32.86 -5.74 18.14
CA THR A 50 -31.88 -4.94 17.42
C THR A 50 -30.47 -5.46 17.58
N ALA A 51 -29.66 -5.27 16.53
CA ALA A 51 -28.23 -5.54 16.56
C ALA A 51 -27.49 -4.54 15.65
N THR A 52 -26.44 -3.89 16.16
CA THR A 52 -25.75 -2.80 15.45
C THR A 52 -24.23 -2.89 15.61
N VAL A 53 -23.52 -2.75 14.50
CA VAL A 53 -22.07 -2.58 14.43
C VAL A 53 -21.77 -1.09 14.39
N MET A 54 -21.07 -0.60 15.42
CA MET A 54 -20.58 0.77 15.51
C MET A 54 -19.05 0.76 15.35
N ARG A 55 -18.53 1.37 14.29
CA ARG A 55 -17.08 1.46 14.04
C ARG A 55 -16.45 2.65 14.74
N TYR A 56 -15.26 2.44 15.29
CA TYR A 56 -14.51 3.50 15.96
C TYR A 56 -13.67 4.31 14.96
N GLU A 57 -13.80 5.64 15.00
CA GLU A 57 -13.01 6.61 14.24
C GLU A 57 -12.08 7.38 15.21
N PRO A 58 -10.76 7.07 15.23
CA PRO A 58 -9.84 7.65 16.22
C PRO A 58 -9.67 9.17 16.11
N ALA A 59 -9.70 9.73 14.89
CA ALA A 59 -9.44 11.15 14.66
C ALA A 59 -10.49 12.08 15.32
N GLY A 60 -11.71 11.58 15.54
CA GLY A 60 -12.80 12.33 16.17
C GLY A 60 -13.27 11.74 17.49
N GLU A 61 -12.71 10.62 17.93
CA GLU A 61 -13.20 9.83 19.07
C GLU A 61 -14.71 9.53 18.93
N LEU A 62 -15.08 9.00 17.76
CA LEU A 62 -16.47 8.75 17.37
C LEU A 62 -16.73 7.26 17.14
N LEU A 63 -17.94 6.82 17.46
CA LEU A 63 -18.53 5.59 16.98
C LEU A 63 -19.54 5.90 15.87
N VAL A 64 -19.42 5.21 14.73
CA VAL A 64 -20.25 5.42 13.55
C VAL A 64 -21.02 4.14 13.20
N ALA A 65 -22.33 4.24 13.02
CA ALA A 65 -23.17 3.10 12.65
C ALA A 65 -22.87 2.64 11.22
N THR A 66 -22.41 1.40 11.05
CA THR A 66 -22.06 0.88 9.71
C THR A 66 -22.92 -0.30 9.26
N ALA A 67 -23.49 -1.05 10.19
CA ALA A 67 -24.47 -2.09 9.89
C ALA A 67 -25.44 -2.22 11.05
N ALA A 68 -26.72 -2.46 10.75
CA ALA A 68 -27.76 -2.60 11.75
C ALA A 68 -28.86 -3.54 11.26
N VAL A 69 -29.57 -4.15 12.20
CA VAL A 69 -30.81 -4.91 12.02
C VAL A 69 -31.82 -4.41 13.04
N GLY A 70 -33.05 -4.15 12.60
CA GLY A 70 -34.15 -3.63 13.43
C GLY A 70 -34.15 -2.11 13.61
N ILE A 71 -33.06 -1.45 13.25
CA ILE A 71 -32.84 0.01 13.30
C ILE A 71 -31.97 0.47 12.11
N GLU A 72 -32.28 -0.02 10.91
CA GLU A 72 -31.48 0.21 9.69
C GLU A 72 -31.39 1.69 9.28
N ASP A 73 -32.35 2.50 9.71
CA ASP A 73 -32.35 3.94 9.44
C ASP A 73 -31.15 4.66 10.10
N GLU A 74 -30.58 4.13 11.18
CA GLU A 74 -29.36 4.70 11.80
C GLU A 74 -28.16 4.68 10.85
N VAL A 75 -27.98 3.56 10.14
CA VAL A 75 -26.91 3.41 9.14
C VAL A 75 -27.15 4.36 7.97
N ARG A 76 -28.42 4.49 7.53
CA ARG A 76 -28.79 5.42 6.43
C ARG A 76 -28.59 6.88 6.80
N GLN A 77 -28.80 7.23 8.06
CA GLN A 77 -28.63 8.58 8.58
C GLN A 77 -27.17 8.88 8.98
N ASN A 78 -26.27 7.90 8.89
CA ASN A 78 -24.86 8.02 9.25
C ASN A 78 -24.70 8.56 10.69
N VAL A 79 -25.40 7.93 11.63
CA VAL A 79 -25.37 8.33 13.05
C VAL A 79 -23.94 8.22 13.60
N ARG A 80 -23.51 9.29 14.27
CA ARG A 80 -22.18 9.41 14.91
C ARG A 80 -22.35 9.74 16.38
N VAL A 81 -21.65 8.99 17.24
CA VAL A 81 -21.75 9.13 18.69
C VAL A 81 -20.36 9.33 19.26
N HIS A 82 -20.15 10.42 20.01
CA HIS A 82 -18.90 10.62 20.74
C HIS A 82 -18.75 9.59 21.84
N VAL A 83 -17.56 9.00 21.92
CA VAL A 83 -17.27 8.05 22.99
C VAL A 83 -17.01 8.79 24.30
N GLY A 84 -17.44 8.19 25.42
CA GLY A 84 -17.17 8.74 26.74
C GLY A 84 -15.70 8.55 27.16
N PRO A 85 -15.22 9.30 28.18
CA PRO A 85 -13.83 9.24 28.64
C PRO A 85 -13.36 7.83 28.99
N ALA A 86 -14.20 7.00 29.61
CA ALA A 86 -13.84 5.64 29.99
C ALA A 86 -13.56 4.72 28.79
N PHE A 87 -14.33 4.88 27.70
CA PHE A 87 -14.09 4.14 26.47
C PHE A 87 -12.83 4.63 25.77
N ALA A 88 -12.66 5.96 25.65
CA ALA A 88 -11.46 6.58 25.09
C ALA A 88 -10.19 6.16 25.85
N ASP A 89 -10.23 6.17 27.19
CA ASP A 89 -9.13 5.75 28.07
C ASP A 89 -8.77 4.27 27.89
N ALA A 90 -9.78 3.41 27.74
CA ALA A 90 -9.56 1.98 27.50
C ALA A 90 -8.88 1.75 26.15
N VAL A 91 -9.34 2.45 25.11
CA VAL A 91 -8.70 2.43 23.77
C VAL A 91 -7.26 2.92 23.84
N ALA A 92 -7.03 4.10 24.44
CA ALA A 92 -5.69 4.68 24.58
C ALA A 92 -4.74 3.81 25.41
N SER A 93 -5.28 3.06 26.38
CA SER A 93 -4.49 2.15 27.24
C SER A 93 -4.34 0.74 26.68
N GLY A 94 -4.94 0.42 25.51
CA GLY A 94 -4.98 -0.94 24.98
C GLY A 94 -5.72 -1.95 25.87
N ARG A 95 -6.62 -1.48 26.73
CA ARG A 95 -7.45 -2.34 27.60
C ARG A 95 -8.77 -2.65 26.91
N ARG A 96 -9.33 -3.83 27.16
CA ARG A 96 -10.72 -4.12 26.74
C ARG A 96 -11.64 -3.09 27.43
N PRO A 97 -12.45 -2.35 26.66
CA PRO A 97 -13.42 -1.44 27.24
C PRO A 97 -14.49 -2.27 27.96
N PRO A 98 -15.13 -1.68 28.98
CA PRO A 98 -16.17 -2.37 29.71
C PRO A 98 -17.33 -2.75 28.77
N ILE A 99 -18.02 -3.84 29.11
CA ILE A 99 -19.32 -4.15 28.51
C ILE A 99 -20.26 -3.01 28.90
N LEU A 100 -20.92 -2.42 27.90
CA LEU A 100 -21.76 -1.25 28.11
C LEU A 100 -23.20 -1.74 28.29
N ASP A 101 -23.70 -1.75 29.52
CA ASP A 101 -25.12 -1.99 29.81
C ASP A 101 -25.85 -0.65 29.90
N SER A 102 -26.97 -0.53 29.20
CA SER A 102 -27.93 0.57 29.32
C SER A 102 -28.24 1.05 30.75
N GLN A 103 -28.22 0.16 31.75
CA GLN A 103 -28.52 0.47 33.15
C GLN A 103 -27.31 1.02 33.92
N GLU A 104 -26.09 0.68 33.52
CA GLU A 104 -24.85 1.01 34.24
C GLU A 104 -23.98 2.04 33.51
N ASP A 105 -24.20 2.26 32.22
CA ASP A 105 -23.43 3.19 31.41
C ASP A 105 -24.22 4.49 31.11
N PRO A 106 -23.77 5.66 31.61
CA PRO A 106 -24.32 6.96 31.26
C PRO A 106 -23.90 7.47 29.87
N SER A 107 -23.30 6.63 29.02
CA SER A 107 -22.82 7.03 27.70
C SER A 107 -23.94 7.55 26.77
N VAL A 108 -23.52 8.42 25.84
CA VAL A 108 -24.27 9.27 24.90
C VAL A 108 -25.20 8.50 23.94
N LEU A 109 -25.32 7.18 24.10
CA LEU A 109 -26.12 6.29 23.26
C LEU A 109 -27.60 6.19 23.69
N ARG A 110 -27.92 6.54 24.95
CA ARG A 110 -29.31 6.51 25.45
C ARG A 110 -30.33 7.27 24.57
N PRO A 111 -30.07 8.49 24.08
CA PRO A 111 -31.04 9.25 23.30
C PRO A 111 -31.42 8.56 21.98
N VAL A 112 -30.44 8.05 21.24
CA VAL A 112 -30.64 7.40 19.93
C VAL A 112 -31.49 6.14 20.10
N PHE A 113 -31.19 5.33 21.11
CA PHE A 113 -31.90 4.07 21.34
C PHE A 113 -33.27 4.24 22.02
N GLN A 114 -33.45 5.29 22.84
CA GLN A 114 -34.76 5.66 23.41
C GLN A 114 -35.73 6.17 22.33
N GLU A 115 -35.25 6.88 21.32
CA GLU A 115 -36.09 7.29 20.16
C GLU A 115 -36.64 6.08 19.39
N HIS A 116 -35.95 4.92 19.47
CA HIS A 116 -36.37 3.67 18.86
C HIS A 116 -37.04 2.69 19.84
N GLY A 117 -37.28 3.11 21.08
CA GLY A 117 -38.01 2.32 22.08
C GLY A 117 -37.23 1.14 22.67
N ILE A 118 -35.90 1.11 22.52
CA ILE A 118 -35.04 0.07 23.12
C ILE A 118 -34.96 0.29 24.63
N ASP A 119 -35.38 -0.72 25.40
CA ASP A 119 -35.41 -0.66 26.86
C ASP A 119 -34.11 -1.18 27.48
N THR A 120 -33.57 -2.28 26.94
CA THR A 120 -32.32 -2.89 27.42
C THR A 120 -31.32 -3.01 26.27
N LEU A 121 -30.07 -2.62 26.51
CA LEU A 121 -28.97 -2.70 25.54
C LEU A 121 -27.70 -3.27 26.21
N ILE A 122 -26.98 -4.13 25.50
CA ILE A 122 -25.59 -4.48 25.84
C ILE A 122 -24.65 -4.27 24.65
N GLY A 123 -23.46 -3.77 24.93
CA GLY A 123 -22.39 -3.58 23.95
C GLY A 123 -21.14 -4.37 24.31
N THR A 124 -20.50 -5.00 23.33
CA THR A 124 -19.21 -5.67 23.51
C THR A 124 -18.16 -5.16 22.51
N PRO A 125 -16.89 -4.96 22.92
CA PRO A 125 -15.86 -4.50 22.01
C PRO A 125 -15.56 -5.51 20.90
N MET A 126 -15.30 -4.96 19.72
CA MET A 126 -14.74 -5.66 18.57
C MET A 126 -13.24 -5.38 18.49
N LEU A 127 -12.42 -6.43 18.59
CA LEU A 127 -10.97 -6.31 18.55
C LEU A 127 -10.38 -7.00 17.32
N ALA A 128 -9.46 -6.33 16.64
CA ALA A 128 -8.65 -6.92 15.57
C ALA A 128 -7.18 -6.53 15.78
N GLY A 129 -6.27 -7.50 15.74
CA GLY A 129 -4.84 -7.24 15.93
C GLY A 129 -4.46 -6.67 17.31
N GLY A 130 -5.34 -6.80 18.32
CA GLY A 130 -5.14 -6.21 19.65
C GLY A 130 -5.66 -4.77 19.78
N GLU A 131 -6.17 -4.18 18.71
CA GLU A 131 -6.77 -2.85 18.70
C GLU A 131 -8.30 -2.94 18.66
N ILE A 132 -8.97 -1.97 19.29
CA ILE A 132 -10.43 -1.85 19.27
C ILE A 132 -10.84 -1.14 17.99
N ILE A 133 -11.60 -1.84 17.14
CA ILE A 133 -12.07 -1.31 15.86
C ILE A 133 -13.54 -0.84 15.92
N GLY A 134 -14.22 -1.09 17.04
CA GLY A 134 -15.60 -0.69 17.26
C GLY A 134 -16.28 -1.45 18.40
N VAL A 135 -17.61 -1.35 18.45
CA VAL A 135 -18.47 -2.05 19.41
C VAL A 135 -19.63 -2.70 18.66
N LEU A 136 -19.96 -3.93 19.05
CA LEU A 136 -21.20 -4.61 18.65
C LEU A 136 -22.23 -4.43 19.76
N TYR A 137 -23.36 -3.82 19.42
CA TYR A 137 -24.50 -3.63 20.30
C TYR A 137 -25.63 -4.58 19.95
N ILE A 138 -26.35 -5.05 20.96
CA ILE A 138 -27.66 -5.68 20.82
C ILE A 138 -28.64 -5.04 21.79
N GLY A 139 -29.91 -4.95 21.37
CA GLY A 139 -30.96 -4.32 22.15
C GLY A 139 -32.29 -5.02 22.03
N THR A 140 -33.14 -4.82 23.03
CA THR A 140 -34.53 -5.28 23.03
C THR A 140 -35.47 -4.21 23.56
N TYR A 141 -36.70 -4.22 23.06
CA TYR A 141 -37.78 -3.33 23.49
C TYR A 141 -38.40 -3.74 24.83
N GLU A 142 -38.11 -4.97 25.30
CA GLU A 142 -38.58 -5.48 26.59
C GLU A 142 -37.50 -5.37 27.67
N THR A 143 -37.94 -5.21 28.93
CA THR A 143 -37.02 -5.26 30.06
C THR A 143 -36.46 -6.67 30.23
N ARG A 144 -35.17 -6.84 29.93
CA ARG A 144 -34.45 -8.10 30.01
C ARG A 144 -33.19 -7.94 30.84
N ARG A 145 -32.74 -9.00 31.51
CA ARG A 145 -31.36 -9.11 32.00
C ARG A 145 -30.59 -10.07 31.13
N PHE A 146 -29.51 -9.59 30.52
CA PHE A 146 -28.58 -10.46 29.80
C PHE A 146 -27.75 -11.27 30.79
N THR A 147 -27.59 -12.55 30.49
CA THR A 147 -26.79 -13.48 31.29
C THR A 147 -25.32 -13.43 30.89
N GLU A 148 -24.43 -13.97 31.73
CA GLU A 148 -23.02 -14.15 31.36
C GLU A 148 -22.85 -14.99 30.09
N HIS A 149 -23.77 -15.93 29.85
CA HIS A 149 -23.79 -16.75 28.65
C HIS A 149 -24.11 -15.90 27.40
N ASP A 150 -25.11 -15.02 27.49
CA ASP A 150 -25.46 -14.08 26.40
C ASP A 150 -24.27 -13.19 26.03
N VAL A 151 -23.57 -12.66 27.05
CA VAL A 151 -22.37 -11.83 26.88
C VAL A 151 -21.25 -12.63 26.20
N HIS A 152 -21.05 -13.89 26.61
CA HIS A 152 -20.01 -14.74 26.02
C HIS A 152 -20.28 -15.05 24.54
N LEU A 153 -21.54 -15.38 24.20
CA LEU A 153 -21.96 -15.56 22.82
C LEU A 153 -21.80 -14.28 22.00
N LEU A 154 -22.19 -13.14 22.55
CA LEU A 154 -22.03 -11.84 21.90
C LEU A 154 -20.55 -11.51 21.63
N GLN A 155 -19.65 -11.83 22.56
CA GLN A 155 -18.21 -11.64 22.35
C GLN A 155 -17.68 -12.52 21.22
N LEU A 156 -18.09 -13.79 21.13
CA LEU A 156 -17.67 -14.69 20.03
C LEU A 156 -18.09 -14.13 18.67
N VAL A 157 -19.29 -13.57 18.59
CA VAL A 157 -19.81 -12.90 17.39
C VAL A 157 -18.99 -11.65 17.09
N ALA A 158 -18.75 -10.80 18.09
CA ALA A 158 -17.99 -9.57 17.94
C ALA A 158 -16.57 -9.83 17.46
N ASP A 159 -15.90 -10.86 17.98
CA ASP A 159 -14.57 -11.29 17.53
C ASP A 159 -14.61 -11.72 16.06
N ARG A 160 -15.67 -12.42 15.62
CA ARG A 160 -15.83 -12.83 14.22
C ARG A 160 -16.12 -11.66 13.29
N ILE A 161 -17.00 -10.74 13.68
CA ILE A 161 -17.29 -9.50 12.96
C ILE A 161 -16.02 -8.66 12.84
N ALA A 162 -15.26 -8.53 13.93
CA ALA A 162 -14.00 -7.80 13.95
C ALA A 162 -13.00 -8.36 12.93
N LEU A 163 -12.85 -9.68 12.89
CA LEU A 163 -12.00 -10.36 11.90
C LEU A 163 -12.48 -10.12 10.46
N ALA A 164 -13.79 -10.17 10.21
CA ALA A 164 -14.36 -9.92 8.88
C ALA A 164 -14.13 -8.47 8.41
N ILE A 165 -14.40 -7.48 9.28
CA ILE A 165 -14.15 -6.06 9.01
C ILE A 165 -12.66 -5.82 8.75
N HIS A 166 -11.79 -6.40 9.58
CA HIS A 166 -10.35 -6.24 9.43
C HIS A 166 -9.84 -6.86 8.12
N ALA A 167 -10.32 -8.05 7.76
CA ALA A 167 -9.95 -8.71 6.51
C ALA A 167 -10.42 -7.91 5.29
N SER A 168 -11.65 -7.39 5.31
CA SER A 168 -12.21 -6.54 4.26
C SER A 168 -11.43 -5.24 4.10
N THR A 169 -11.15 -4.54 5.20
CA THR A 169 -10.37 -3.29 5.22
C THR A 169 -8.96 -3.52 4.66
N THR A 170 -8.27 -4.56 5.15
CA THR A 170 -6.94 -4.95 4.66
C THR A 170 -6.97 -5.30 3.17
N HIS A 171 -8.02 -5.97 2.71
CA HIS A 171 -8.18 -6.30 1.29
C HIS A 171 -8.37 -5.04 0.43
N ALA A 172 -9.23 -4.12 0.87
CA ALA A 172 -9.49 -2.86 0.19
C ALA A 172 -8.22 -1.98 0.12
N GLU A 173 -7.47 -1.87 1.23
CA GLU A 173 -6.18 -1.17 1.27
C GLU A 173 -5.17 -1.80 0.31
N ARG A 174 -5.03 -3.14 0.32
CA ARG A 174 -4.18 -3.85 -0.64
C ARG A 174 -4.60 -3.61 -2.09
N ALA A 175 -5.90 -3.60 -2.38
CA ALA A 175 -6.42 -3.33 -3.71
C ALA A 175 -6.13 -1.89 -4.15
N ALA A 176 -6.32 -0.91 -3.26
CA ALA A 176 -6.01 0.50 -3.50
C ALA A 176 -4.50 0.72 -3.75
N THR A 177 -3.64 0.13 -2.93
CA THR A 177 -2.18 0.16 -3.09
C THR A 177 -1.76 -0.42 -4.44
N LYS A 178 -2.31 -1.59 -4.82
CA LYS A 178 -2.04 -2.20 -6.13
C LYS A 178 -2.55 -1.34 -7.29
N ALA A 179 -3.72 -0.71 -7.17
CA ALA A 179 -4.26 0.18 -8.17
C ALA A 179 -3.37 1.43 -8.34
N LEU A 180 -2.93 2.01 -7.22
CA LEU A 180 -2.00 3.14 -7.21
C LEU A 180 -0.68 2.76 -7.89
N GLN A 181 -0.07 1.63 -7.51
CA GLN A 181 1.17 1.14 -8.12
C GLN A 181 1.04 0.97 -9.64
N ARG A 182 -0.05 0.35 -10.11
CA ARG A 182 -0.34 0.18 -11.54
C ARG A 182 -0.52 1.51 -12.28
N SER A 183 -1.01 2.54 -11.59
CA SER A 183 -1.14 3.88 -12.18
C SER A 183 0.19 4.64 -12.21
N LEU A 184 1.09 4.37 -11.25
CA LEU A 184 2.34 5.08 -11.04
C LEU A 184 3.55 4.49 -11.77
N LEU A 185 3.44 3.28 -12.33
CA LEU A 185 4.46 2.69 -13.19
C LEU A 185 3.92 2.43 -14.61
N PRO A 186 4.77 2.45 -15.65
CA PRO A 186 4.35 2.13 -17.01
C PRO A 186 3.77 0.71 -17.08
N THR A 187 2.57 0.57 -17.65
CA THR A 187 1.98 -0.77 -17.84
C THR A 187 2.62 -1.52 -19.02
N ARG A 188 3.17 -0.78 -19.99
CA ARG A 188 3.91 -1.31 -21.15
C ARG A 188 5.01 -0.35 -21.54
N LEU A 189 6.17 -0.90 -21.89
CA LEU A 189 7.28 -0.16 -22.49
C LEU A 189 7.05 -0.02 -24.01
N PRO A 190 7.53 1.07 -24.64
CA PRO A 190 7.41 1.24 -26.08
C PRO A 190 8.22 0.18 -26.83
N THR A 191 7.72 -0.23 -28.00
CA THR A 191 8.47 -1.08 -28.92
C THR A 191 9.26 -0.19 -29.88
N VAL A 192 10.57 -0.40 -29.95
CA VAL A 192 11.48 0.43 -30.74
C VAL A 192 12.33 -0.51 -31.60
N PRO A 193 12.32 -0.36 -32.94
CA PRO A 193 13.13 -1.21 -33.82
C PRO A 193 14.63 -1.16 -33.45
N GLY A 194 15.30 -2.32 -33.50
CA GLY A 194 16.74 -2.44 -33.24
C GLY A 194 17.14 -2.54 -31.76
N ILE A 195 16.21 -2.27 -30.83
CA ILE A 195 16.47 -2.40 -29.40
C ILE A 195 15.42 -3.26 -28.69
N THR A 196 15.78 -3.79 -27.53
CA THR A 196 14.83 -4.37 -26.58
C THR A 196 14.88 -3.62 -25.27
N LEU A 197 13.73 -3.48 -24.63
CA LEU A 197 13.53 -2.79 -23.36
C LEU A 197 12.84 -3.74 -22.40
N ASP A 198 13.32 -3.82 -21.16
CA ASP A 198 12.63 -4.53 -20.08
C ASP A 198 12.89 -3.84 -18.74
N ALA A 199 11.95 -3.99 -17.80
CA ALA A 199 12.03 -3.38 -16.48
C ALA A 199 11.52 -4.32 -15.39
N ARG A 200 12.04 -4.15 -14.17
CA ARG A 200 11.59 -4.84 -12.96
C ARG A 200 11.38 -3.80 -11.87
N TYR A 201 10.32 -4.01 -11.09
CA TYR A 201 10.04 -3.21 -9.92
C TYR A 201 9.61 -4.13 -8.77
N VAL A 202 10.22 -3.96 -7.60
CA VAL A 202 9.87 -4.65 -6.37
C VAL A 202 9.75 -3.59 -5.28
N SER A 203 8.61 -3.57 -4.57
CA SER A 203 8.41 -2.68 -3.44
C SER A 203 9.17 -3.21 -2.22
N GLY A 204 9.85 -2.34 -1.48
CA GLY A 204 10.50 -2.66 -0.21
C GLY A 204 9.51 -2.81 0.96
N VAL A 205 8.27 -2.36 0.77
CA VAL A 205 7.19 -2.47 1.75
C VAL A 205 6.02 -3.24 1.14
N ASP A 206 5.58 -4.33 1.80
CA ASP A 206 4.38 -5.08 1.42
C ASP A 206 3.34 -5.05 2.56
N PRO A 207 2.12 -4.50 2.34
CA PRO A 207 1.66 -3.79 1.15
C PRO A 207 2.16 -2.34 1.12
N GLY A 208 2.70 -1.89 -0.01
CA GLY A 208 3.17 -0.52 -0.17
C GLY A 208 3.46 -0.12 -1.61
N VAL A 209 3.47 1.19 -1.86
CA VAL A 209 4.07 1.78 -3.06
C VAL A 209 5.24 2.64 -2.61
N GLY A 210 6.34 2.50 -3.33
CA GLY A 210 7.61 3.13 -3.05
C GLY A 210 7.83 4.52 -3.58
N GLY A 211 8.99 5.08 -3.23
CA GLY A 211 9.54 6.32 -3.81
C GLY A 211 10.17 6.10 -5.18
N ASP A 212 10.65 4.88 -5.45
CA ASP A 212 11.28 4.48 -6.70
C ASP A 212 10.34 4.47 -7.91
N TRP A 213 10.86 4.88 -9.06
CA TRP A 213 10.16 4.70 -10.33
C TRP A 213 11.08 4.57 -11.54
N TYR A 214 10.54 4.00 -12.60
CA TYR A 214 11.05 4.13 -13.95
C TYR A 214 9.96 4.64 -14.89
N ASP A 215 10.34 5.29 -15.99
CA ASP A 215 9.41 5.66 -17.07
C ASP A 215 10.13 5.58 -18.42
N VAL A 216 9.42 5.14 -19.46
CA VAL A 216 9.93 5.10 -20.83
C VAL A 216 8.85 5.54 -21.79
N PHE A 217 9.14 6.53 -22.63
CA PHE A 217 8.15 7.11 -23.52
C PHE A 217 8.74 7.67 -24.80
N THR A 218 7.95 7.65 -25.87
CA THR A 218 8.30 8.24 -27.16
C THR A 218 8.02 9.74 -27.17
N LEU A 219 9.03 10.53 -27.54
CA LEU A 219 8.93 11.97 -27.75
C LEU A 219 8.31 12.28 -29.12
N PRO A 220 7.80 13.52 -29.35
CA PRO A 220 7.26 13.93 -30.65
C PRO A 220 8.25 13.77 -31.82
N SER A 221 9.56 13.84 -31.56
CA SER A 221 10.62 13.58 -32.55
C SER A 221 10.78 12.11 -32.94
N GLY A 222 10.23 11.18 -32.14
CA GLY A 222 10.51 9.75 -32.25
C GLY A 222 11.65 9.26 -31.36
N HIS A 223 12.40 10.16 -30.71
CA HIS A 223 13.37 9.79 -29.68
C HIS A 223 12.69 9.18 -28.46
N ILE A 224 13.43 8.41 -27.67
CA ILE A 224 12.89 7.69 -26.51
C ILE A 224 13.42 8.30 -25.22
N GLY A 225 12.52 8.89 -24.43
CA GLY A 225 12.82 9.32 -23.07
C GLY A 225 12.87 8.11 -22.14
N ILE A 226 13.91 8.04 -21.31
CA ILE A 226 14.21 6.97 -20.37
C ILE A 226 14.49 7.63 -19.01
N VAL A 227 13.71 7.28 -17.99
CA VAL A 227 13.78 7.86 -16.66
C VAL A 227 13.96 6.73 -15.65
N ILE A 228 14.83 6.96 -14.68
CA ILE A 228 14.78 6.27 -13.39
C ILE A 228 14.98 7.30 -12.28
N GLY A 229 14.37 7.06 -11.13
CA GLY A 229 14.60 7.91 -9.97
C GLY A 229 14.05 7.31 -8.69
N ASP A 230 14.40 7.97 -7.60
CA ASP A 230 14.03 7.62 -6.24
C ASP A 230 13.69 8.90 -5.47
N VAL A 231 12.57 8.89 -4.75
CA VAL A 231 12.14 9.98 -3.87
C VAL A 231 12.49 9.61 -2.43
N VAL A 232 13.26 10.48 -1.79
CA VAL A 232 13.64 10.30 -0.38
C VAL A 232 12.40 10.19 0.51
N GLY A 233 12.39 9.14 1.33
CA GLY A 233 11.28 8.78 2.20
C GLY A 233 10.74 7.40 1.81
N SER A 234 9.62 7.00 2.39
CA SER A 234 9.03 5.70 2.08
C SER A 234 7.50 5.73 2.17
N GLY A 235 6.87 4.71 1.59
CA GLY A 235 5.43 4.52 1.60
C GLY A 235 4.65 5.56 0.80
N LEU A 236 3.36 5.71 1.15
CA LEU A 236 2.40 6.47 0.36
C LEU A 236 2.81 7.94 0.11
N ALA A 237 3.46 8.59 1.09
CA ALA A 237 3.90 9.98 0.95
C ALA A 237 4.95 10.13 -0.17
N ALA A 238 5.95 9.23 -0.21
CA ALA A 238 6.96 9.21 -1.26
C ALA A 238 6.34 8.87 -2.62
N ALA A 239 5.43 7.89 -2.68
CA ALA A 239 4.73 7.51 -3.90
C ALA A 239 3.91 8.65 -4.52
N ILE A 240 3.24 9.47 -3.69
CA ILE A 240 2.48 10.64 -4.17
C ILE A 240 3.42 11.67 -4.79
N ILE A 241 4.56 11.95 -4.15
CA ILE A 241 5.57 12.89 -4.67
C ILE A 241 6.11 12.34 -5.99
N MET A 242 6.53 11.06 -6.02
CA MET A 242 7.01 10.38 -7.21
C MET A 242 6.05 10.53 -8.40
N GLY A 243 4.75 10.29 -8.20
CA GLY A 243 3.75 10.45 -9.27
C GLY A 243 3.68 11.86 -9.85
N ARG A 244 3.85 12.89 -9.01
CA ARG A 244 3.94 14.29 -9.45
C ARG A 244 5.23 14.58 -10.20
N LEU A 245 6.37 14.02 -9.76
CA LEU A 245 7.67 14.19 -10.40
C LEU A 245 7.70 13.53 -11.78
N ARG A 246 7.24 12.28 -11.88
CA ARG A 246 7.10 11.55 -13.15
C ARG A 246 6.27 12.34 -14.16
N SER A 247 5.09 12.82 -13.73
CA SER A 247 4.18 13.58 -14.59
C SER A 247 4.78 14.92 -15.05
N ALA A 248 5.45 15.64 -14.14
CA ALA A 248 6.12 16.90 -14.46
C ALA A 248 7.29 16.70 -15.43
N LEU A 249 8.11 15.66 -15.23
CA LEU A 249 9.22 15.34 -16.12
C LEU A 249 8.73 15.10 -17.55
N ARG A 250 7.69 14.29 -17.74
CA ARG A 250 7.08 14.06 -19.06
C ARG A 250 6.61 15.36 -19.72
N ALA A 251 5.98 16.26 -18.95
CA ALA A 251 5.54 17.55 -19.47
C ALA A 251 6.72 18.40 -19.94
N TYR A 252 7.80 18.48 -19.15
CA TYR A 252 8.99 19.25 -19.51
C TYR A 252 9.76 18.65 -20.68
N ALA A 253 9.73 17.33 -20.85
CA ALA A 253 10.32 16.63 -21.98
C ALA A 253 9.66 16.97 -23.33
N LEU A 254 8.43 17.51 -23.32
CA LEU A 254 7.79 18.02 -24.54
C LEU A 254 8.32 19.39 -24.99
N GLU A 255 8.98 20.12 -24.10
CA GLU A 255 9.44 21.49 -24.38
C GLU A 255 10.90 21.54 -24.86
N THR A 256 11.71 20.52 -24.54
CA THR A 256 13.14 20.49 -24.85
C THR A 256 13.66 19.05 -24.85
N GLU A 257 14.55 18.74 -25.79
CA GLU A 257 15.26 17.46 -25.86
C GLU A 257 16.66 17.52 -25.25
N ASP A 258 16.91 18.49 -24.38
CA ASP A 258 18.12 18.55 -23.56
C ASP A 258 17.82 18.01 -22.15
N PRO A 259 18.31 16.81 -21.77
CA PRO A 259 18.04 16.20 -20.48
C PRO A 259 18.37 17.09 -19.28
N ALA A 260 19.45 17.88 -19.38
CA ALA A 260 19.84 18.82 -18.33
C ALA A 260 18.81 19.93 -18.12
N GLN A 261 18.18 20.42 -19.19
CA GLN A 261 17.13 21.43 -19.10
C GLN A 261 15.86 20.86 -18.50
N VAL A 262 15.50 19.62 -18.85
CA VAL A 262 14.35 18.92 -18.24
C VAL A 262 14.56 18.76 -16.74
N LEU A 263 15.72 18.26 -16.30
CA LEU A 263 16.03 18.11 -14.88
C LEU A 263 16.17 19.47 -14.16
N HIS A 264 16.58 20.53 -14.86
CA HIS A 264 16.60 21.88 -14.28
C HIS A 264 15.20 22.41 -14.02
N LYS A 265 14.24 22.19 -14.94
CA LYS A 265 12.82 22.54 -14.73
C LYS A 265 12.21 21.70 -13.60
N LEU A 266 12.55 20.41 -13.55
CA LEU A 266 12.09 19.53 -12.47
C LEU A 266 12.60 20.00 -11.10
N ASP A 267 13.89 20.31 -10.99
CA ASP A 267 14.50 20.85 -9.77
C ASP A 267 13.79 22.12 -9.29
N ARG A 268 13.57 23.08 -10.19
CA ARG A 268 12.83 24.31 -9.88
C ARG A 268 11.41 24.04 -9.39
N LYS A 269 10.70 23.07 -9.99
CA LYS A 269 9.35 22.66 -9.55
C LYS A 269 9.39 22.11 -8.15
N VAL A 270 10.30 21.17 -7.87
CA VAL A 270 10.38 20.49 -6.57
C VAL A 270 10.72 21.50 -5.47
N THR A 271 11.74 22.33 -5.68
CA THR A 271 12.14 23.39 -4.72
C THR A 271 11.01 24.37 -4.42
N HIS A 272 10.12 24.66 -5.37
CA HIS A 272 9.04 25.62 -5.16
C HIS A 272 7.76 25.01 -4.57
N PHE A 273 7.30 23.88 -5.09
CA PHE A 273 5.98 23.32 -4.77
C PHE A 273 6.00 22.15 -3.79
N GLU A 274 7.16 21.53 -3.56
CA GLU A 274 7.31 20.40 -2.67
C GLU A 274 8.42 20.71 -1.64
N PRO A 275 8.23 21.72 -0.77
CA PRO A 275 9.22 22.05 0.24
C PRO A 275 9.46 20.81 1.11
N ASN A 276 10.73 20.46 1.32
CA ASN A 276 11.22 19.25 2.00
C ASN A 276 11.25 17.94 1.17
N ALA A 277 10.80 17.95 -0.08
CA ALA A 277 11.00 16.81 -0.97
C ALA A 277 12.38 16.85 -1.63
N MET A 278 13.00 15.69 -1.75
CA MET A 278 14.24 15.49 -2.50
C MET A 278 14.12 14.19 -3.29
N ALA A 279 14.72 14.16 -4.48
CA ALA A 279 14.77 12.94 -5.29
C ALA A 279 16.09 12.82 -6.04
N THR A 280 16.53 11.57 -6.23
CA THR A 280 17.57 11.25 -7.20
C THR A 280 16.92 10.91 -8.53
N VAL A 281 17.47 11.40 -9.66
CA VAL A 281 16.91 11.15 -11.00
C VAL A 281 18.02 10.99 -12.03
N ALA A 282 17.95 9.95 -12.84
CA ALA A 282 18.64 9.88 -14.12
C ALA A 282 17.62 10.03 -15.24
N TYR A 283 17.83 10.99 -16.14
CA TYR A 283 17.00 11.16 -17.32
C TYR A 283 17.89 11.11 -18.56
N SER A 284 17.51 10.24 -19.49
CA SER A 284 18.16 10.14 -20.79
C SER A 284 17.19 10.16 -21.95
N ILE A 285 17.68 10.60 -23.11
CA ILE A 285 16.99 10.58 -24.38
C ILE A 285 17.83 9.72 -25.33
N TYR A 286 17.24 8.63 -25.81
CA TYR A 286 17.84 7.75 -26.80
C TYR A 286 17.45 8.20 -28.20
N ASP A 287 18.46 8.41 -29.04
CA ASP A 287 18.34 8.62 -30.48
C ASP A 287 18.55 7.26 -31.20
N PRO A 288 17.50 6.65 -31.77
CA PRO A 288 17.61 5.39 -32.50
C PRO A 288 18.46 5.48 -33.77
N ALA A 289 18.57 6.65 -34.40
CA ALA A 289 19.32 6.83 -35.63
C ALA A 289 20.83 6.93 -35.35
N ALA A 290 21.21 7.64 -34.29
CA ALA A 290 22.59 7.78 -33.87
C ALA A 290 23.07 6.66 -32.93
N THR A 291 22.16 5.85 -32.38
CA THR A 291 22.43 4.85 -31.33
C THR A 291 23.07 5.43 -30.06
N THR A 292 22.74 6.69 -29.76
CA THR A 292 23.30 7.44 -28.62
C THR A 292 22.25 7.76 -27.57
N LEU A 293 22.69 7.82 -26.31
CA LEU A 293 21.92 8.23 -25.14
C LEU A 293 22.47 9.58 -24.68
N HIS A 294 21.67 10.63 -24.75
CA HIS A 294 21.96 11.90 -24.08
C HIS A 294 21.42 11.80 -22.66
N ILE A 295 22.25 11.96 -21.64
CA ILE A 295 21.89 11.72 -20.23
C ILE A 295 22.25 12.89 -19.33
N SER A 296 21.39 13.18 -18.36
CA SER A 296 21.69 14.05 -17.23
C SER A 296 21.37 13.33 -15.92
N MET A 297 22.23 13.53 -14.92
CA MET A 297 22.18 12.83 -13.62
C MET A 297 21.97 13.82 -12.49
N ALA A 298 20.98 13.59 -11.63
CA ALA A 298 20.69 14.35 -10.43
C ALA A 298 20.78 13.43 -9.20
N GLY A 299 21.96 13.30 -8.60
CA GLY A 299 22.20 12.51 -7.39
C GLY A 299 22.09 11.00 -7.56
N HIS A 300 21.63 10.52 -8.71
CA HIS A 300 21.36 9.11 -8.97
C HIS A 300 22.64 8.35 -9.34
N LEU A 301 22.64 7.04 -9.09
CA LEU A 301 23.78 6.17 -9.40
C LEU A 301 24.00 6.07 -10.92
N PRO A 302 25.25 6.10 -11.41
CA PRO A 302 25.54 5.95 -12.83
C PRO A 302 25.02 4.61 -13.39
N PRO A 303 24.49 4.60 -14.63
CA PRO A 303 24.06 3.35 -15.25
C PRO A 303 25.24 2.42 -15.53
N VAL A 304 25.00 1.12 -15.59
CA VAL A 304 26.01 0.13 -16.02
C VAL A 304 25.92 -0.07 -17.53
N ILE A 305 27.06 -0.04 -18.20
CA ILE A 305 27.22 -0.32 -19.63
C ILE A 305 27.90 -1.67 -19.79
N GLY A 306 27.21 -2.62 -20.42
CA GLY A 306 27.74 -3.94 -20.78
C GLY A 306 28.08 -4.02 -22.26
N THR A 307 29.32 -4.42 -22.58
CA THR A 307 29.74 -4.69 -23.96
C THR A 307 30.27 -6.12 -24.11
N PRO A 308 30.16 -6.74 -25.30
CA PRO A 308 30.73 -8.07 -25.54
C PRO A 308 32.26 -8.12 -25.38
N SER A 309 32.94 -7.00 -25.65
CA SER A 309 34.40 -6.93 -25.71
C SER A 309 35.08 -6.57 -24.39
N SER A 310 34.45 -5.74 -23.56
CA SER A 310 35.06 -5.15 -22.35
C SER A 310 34.37 -5.54 -21.05
N GLY A 311 33.33 -6.37 -21.10
CA GLY A 311 32.48 -6.64 -19.95
C GLY A 311 31.65 -5.42 -19.56
N SER A 312 31.24 -5.39 -18.29
CA SER A 312 30.31 -4.39 -17.76
C SER A 312 30.99 -3.46 -16.76
N HIS A 313 30.69 -2.17 -16.86
CA HIS A 313 31.27 -1.12 -16.00
C HIS A 313 30.26 0.02 -15.80
N LEU A 314 30.45 0.80 -14.73
CA LEU A 314 29.66 2.01 -14.51
C LEU A 314 30.01 3.07 -15.56
N ALA A 315 29.00 3.78 -16.05
CA ALA A 315 29.18 4.87 -16.99
C ALA A 315 29.94 6.03 -16.34
N GLU A 316 30.94 6.55 -17.05
CA GLU A 316 31.68 7.74 -16.63
C GLU A 316 30.90 9.01 -16.97
N VAL A 317 29.88 9.32 -16.17
CA VAL A 317 29.05 10.52 -16.31
C VAL A 317 29.10 11.40 -15.07
N PRO A 318 29.16 12.73 -15.22
CA PRO A 318 29.10 13.64 -14.09
C PRO A 318 27.73 13.56 -13.41
N VAL A 319 27.74 13.44 -12.08
CA VAL A 319 26.52 13.47 -11.25
C VAL A 319 26.36 14.86 -10.63
N ASP A 320 25.27 15.56 -10.99
CA ASP A 320 24.89 16.80 -10.35
C ASP A 320 24.10 16.52 -9.06
N PRO A 321 23.89 17.48 -8.14
CA PRO A 321 23.14 17.22 -6.92
C PRO A 321 21.69 16.74 -7.16
N PRO A 322 21.10 16.00 -6.19
CA PRO A 322 19.69 15.60 -6.22
C PRO A 322 18.73 16.76 -6.52
N VAL A 323 17.58 16.47 -7.12
CA VAL A 323 16.53 17.49 -7.30
C VAL A 323 15.92 17.85 -5.94
N GLY A 324 15.61 19.13 -5.72
CA GLY A 324 15.00 19.61 -4.48
C GLY A 324 15.98 19.98 -3.37
N LEU A 325 17.27 19.68 -3.50
CA LEU A 325 18.29 20.01 -2.49
C LEU A 325 18.50 21.53 -2.31
N GLY A 326 18.07 22.36 -3.27
CA GLY A 326 18.11 23.83 -3.15
C GLY A 326 19.51 24.46 -3.25
N VAL A 327 20.54 23.65 -3.55
CA VAL A 327 21.95 24.09 -3.65
C VAL A 327 22.45 24.24 -5.09
N ALA A 328 21.64 23.90 -6.10
CA ALA A 328 22.04 23.89 -7.50
C ALA A 328 22.18 25.31 -8.06
N ARG A 329 23.30 25.98 -7.74
CA ARG A 329 23.70 27.27 -8.33
C ARG A 329 24.27 27.14 -9.75
N ARG A 330 24.64 25.92 -10.17
CA ARG A 330 25.20 25.61 -11.49
C ARG A 330 24.14 24.97 -12.38
N LYS A 331 24.23 25.23 -13.68
CA LYS A 331 23.41 24.53 -14.69
C LYS A 331 23.76 23.04 -14.67
N ARG A 332 22.73 22.20 -14.78
CA ARG A 332 22.89 20.75 -14.94
C ARG A 332 23.61 20.44 -16.25
N ARG A 333 24.26 19.27 -16.33
CA ARG A 333 25.07 18.84 -17.47
C ARG A 333 24.41 17.69 -18.22
N THR A 334 24.55 17.72 -19.54
CA THR A 334 24.20 16.61 -20.43
C THR A 334 25.48 15.95 -20.91
N SER A 335 25.54 14.63 -20.78
CA SER A 335 26.61 13.78 -21.29
C SER A 335 26.07 12.86 -22.38
N MET A 336 26.95 12.40 -23.25
CA MET A 336 26.60 11.46 -24.31
C MET A 336 27.18 10.10 -23.99
N LEU A 337 26.32 9.08 -24.00
CA LEU A 337 26.67 7.67 -23.91
C LEU A 337 26.33 7.00 -25.24
N THR A 338 27.08 5.96 -25.60
CA THR A 338 26.74 5.12 -26.76
C THR A 338 26.04 3.87 -26.26
N LEU A 339 24.95 3.46 -26.91
CA LEU A 339 24.39 2.13 -26.72
C LEU A 339 25.19 1.17 -27.61
N PRO A 340 26.06 0.31 -27.06
CA PRO A 340 26.93 -0.52 -27.88
C PRO A 340 26.11 -1.51 -28.72
N THR A 341 26.52 -1.76 -29.96
CA THR A 341 25.95 -2.85 -30.77
C THR A 341 26.14 -4.18 -30.05
N ASN A 342 25.09 -4.99 -29.94
CA ASN A 342 25.08 -6.21 -29.11
C ASN A 342 25.44 -5.94 -27.64
N GLY A 343 25.21 -4.72 -27.16
CA GLY A 343 25.45 -4.28 -25.78
C GLY A 343 24.16 -4.00 -25.03
N VAL A 344 24.32 -3.62 -23.76
CA VAL A 344 23.23 -3.26 -22.85
C VAL A 344 23.61 -2.06 -22.00
N VAL A 345 22.63 -1.21 -21.69
CA VAL A 345 22.73 -0.19 -20.64
C VAL A 345 21.65 -0.47 -19.60
N CYS A 346 22.04 -0.53 -18.33
CA CYS A 346 21.16 -0.81 -17.20
C CYS A 346 21.12 0.39 -16.24
N PHE A 347 19.90 0.84 -15.96
CA PHE A 347 19.57 1.85 -14.96
C PHE A 347 18.97 1.15 -13.74
N PHE A 348 19.34 1.57 -12.54
CA PHE A 348 18.89 0.93 -11.31
C PHE A 348 18.83 1.93 -10.15
N THR A 349 17.93 1.70 -9.19
CA THR A 349 17.91 2.41 -7.91
C THR A 349 18.84 1.75 -6.91
N ASP A 350 19.18 2.49 -5.85
CA ASP A 350 20.13 2.05 -4.82
C ASP A 350 19.64 0.82 -4.06
N GLY A 351 18.34 0.62 -3.85
CA GLY A 351 17.81 -0.59 -3.22
C GLY A 351 18.18 -1.91 -3.92
N LEU A 352 18.63 -1.87 -5.18
CA LEU A 352 19.20 -3.05 -5.86
C LEU A 352 20.59 -3.44 -5.32
N VAL A 353 21.39 -2.47 -4.90
CA VAL A 353 22.83 -2.62 -4.58
C VAL A 353 23.16 -2.32 -3.12
N GLU A 354 22.34 -1.55 -2.43
CA GLU A 354 22.52 -1.17 -1.04
C GLU A 354 21.85 -2.16 -0.09
N ARG A 355 22.57 -2.56 0.96
CA ARG A 355 22.02 -3.38 2.05
C ARG A 355 22.55 -2.88 3.39
N ARG A 356 21.74 -2.98 4.46
CA ARG A 356 22.08 -2.50 5.82
C ARG A 356 23.45 -2.93 6.37
N HIS A 357 24.02 -4.03 5.87
CA HIS A 357 25.30 -4.59 6.34
C HIS A 357 26.34 -4.77 5.23
N ARG A 358 26.16 -4.15 4.06
CA ARG A 358 27.11 -4.21 2.94
C ARG A 358 27.33 -2.83 2.35
N SER A 359 28.56 -2.54 1.95
CA SER A 359 28.86 -1.29 1.25
C SER A 359 28.21 -1.30 -0.13
N ILE A 360 27.80 -0.10 -0.57
CA ILE A 360 27.25 0.11 -1.90
C ILE A 360 28.25 -0.28 -3.00
N ASP A 361 29.55 -0.06 -2.80
CA ASP A 361 30.61 -0.40 -3.74
C ASP A 361 30.62 -1.91 -4.08
N LEU A 362 30.47 -2.76 -3.06
CA LEU A 362 30.40 -4.22 -3.26
C LEU A 362 29.14 -4.61 -4.05
N GLY A 363 28.02 -3.94 -3.80
CA GLY A 363 26.79 -4.14 -4.56
C GLY A 363 26.95 -3.75 -6.03
N LEU A 364 27.64 -2.63 -6.30
CA LEU A 364 27.94 -2.16 -7.65
C LEU A 364 28.88 -3.11 -8.40
N GLU A 365 29.90 -3.64 -7.73
CA GLU A 365 30.78 -4.68 -8.28
C GLU A 365 29.99 -5.93 -8.67
N GLN A 366 29.15 -6.44 -7.76
CA GLN A 366 28.29 -7.59 -8.01
C GLN A 366 27.31 -7.37 -9.16
N LEU A 367 26.78 -6.14 -9.28
CA LEU A 367 25.90 -5.74 -10.38
C LEU A 367 26.66 -5.77 -11.71
N CYS A 368 27.86 -5.18 -11.78
CA CYS A 368 28.70 -5.22 -12.98
C CYS A 368 29.01 -6.66 -13.39
N GLU A 369 29.37 -7.53 -12.44
CA GLU A 369 29.59 -8.96 -12.70
C GLU A 369 28.32 -9.70 -13.16
N ALA A 370 27.14 -9.26 -12.74
CA ALA A 370 25.87 -9.90 -13.10
C ALA A 370 25.40 -9.55 -14.51
N ILE A 371 25.77 -8.36 -14.99
CA ILE A 371 25.32 -7.85 -16.28
C ILE A 371 26.25 -8.41 -17.36
N HIS A 372 25.66 -9.21 -18.24
CA HIS A 372 26.28 -9.63 -19.50
C HIS A 372 25.39 -9.19 -20.67
N PRO A 373 25.96 -8.80 -21.81
CA PRO A 373 25.17 -8.41 -22.97
C PRO A 373 24.24 -9.54 -23.41
N ALA A 374 22.95 -9.25 -23.36
CA ALA A 374 21.86 -10.13 -23.74
C ALA A 374 20.61 -9.25 -24.00
N PRO A 375 19.52 -9.80 -24.56
CA PRO A 375 18.25 -9.09 -24.60
C PRO A 375 17.86 -8.58 -23.21
N ALA A 376 17.28 -7.38 -23.14
CA ALA A 376 17.01 -6.65 -21.89
C ALA A 376 16.31 -7.52 -20.84
N GLY A 377 15.33 -8.35 -21.24
CA GLY A 377 14.63 -9.19 -20.28
C GLY A 377 15.41 -10.35 -19.69
N THR A 378 16.40 -10.88 -20.43
CA THR A 378 17.37 -11.84 -19.88
C THR A 378 18.26 -11.14 -18.86
N VAL A 379 18.73 -9.92 -19.17
CA VAL A 379 19.57 -9.13 -18.26
C VAL A 379 18.82 -8.83 -16.96
N CYS A 380 17.60 -8.30 -17.06
CA CYS A 380 16.76 -8.03 -15.89
C CYS A 380 16.54 -9.28 -15.03
N THR A 381 16.27 -10.42 -15.65
CA THR A 381 16.04 -11.68 -14.92
C THR A 381 17.30 -12.14 -14.18
N THR A 382 18.46 -12.11 -14.84
CA THR A 382 19.75 -12.49 -14.24
C THR A 382 20.11 -11.59 -13.07
N VAL A 383 19.98 -10.27 -13.25
CA VAL A 383 20.28 -9.26 -12.22
C VAL A 383 19.38 -9.47 -11.00
N MET A 384 18.06 -9.58 -11.19
CA MET A 384 17.12 -9.80 -10.07
C MET A 384 17.42 -11.10 -9.32
N ASN A 385 17.71 -12.20 -10.04
CA ASN A 385 18.03 -13.48 -9.40
C ASN A 385 19.33 -13.43 -8.60
N LYS A 386 20.37 -12.73 -9.09
CA LYS A 386 21.68 -12.65 -8.41
C LYS A 386 21.69 -11.65 -7.26
N LEU A 387 21.04 -10.49 -7.40
CA LEU A 387 21.12 -9.39 -6.42
C LEU A 387 19.96 -9.33 -5.44
N VAL A 388 18.75 -9.76 -5.82
CA VAL A 388 17.60 -9.80 -4.89
C VAL A 388 17.40 -11.21 -4.35
N GLY A 389 17.45 -12.23 -5.22
CA GLY A 389 17.31 -13.63 -4.82
C GLY A 389 15.90 -13.96 -4.32
N THR A 390 15.80 -14.66 -3.19
CA THR A 390 14.52 -15.14 -2.64
C THR A 390 14.01 -14.33 -1.45
N GLU A 391 14.81 -13.42 -0.91
CA GLU A 391 14.40 -12.57 0.22
C GLU A 391 13.77 -11.28 -0.30
N PRO A 392 12.67 -10.81 0.29
CA PRO A 392 12.09 -9.52 -0.09
C PRO A 392 13.10 -8.40 0.21
N PRO A 393 13.27 -7.44 -0.71
CA PRO A 393 14.18 -6.33 -0.49
C PRO A 393 13.69 -5.45 0.67
N THR A 394 14.63 -4.82 1.37
CA THR A 394 14.32 -3.91 2.50
C THR A 394 13.99 -2.50 2.04
N ASP A 395 14.28 -2.19 0.79
CA ASP A 395 14.02 -0.93 0.13
C ASP A 395 13.39 -1.19 -1.25
N ASP A 396 12.85 -0.15 -1.87
CA ASP A 396 12.31 -0.28 -3.21
C ASP A 396 13.43 -0.59 -4.22
N VAL A 397 13.08 -1.35 -5.26
CA VAL A 397 14.00 -1.75 -6.32
C VAL A 397 13.36 -1.46 -7.65
N ALA A 398 13.96 -0.56 -8.42
CA ALA A 398 13.68 -0.37 -9.84
C ALA A 398 14.92 -0.75 -10.66
N LEU A 399 14.70 -1.50 -11.74
CA LEU A 399 15.71 -1.88 -12.72
C LEU A 399 15.13 -1.70 -14.12
N LEU A 400 15.86 -1.03 -15.00
CA LEU A 400 15.48 -0.80 -16.39
C LEU A 400 16.67 -1.08 -17.30
N ALA A 401 16.51 -1.98 -18.27
CA ALA A 401 17.54 -2.34 -19.22
C ALA A 401 17.12 -1.97 -20.66
N ILE A 402 18.08 -1.45 -21.42
CA ILE A 402 18.00 -1.23 -22.87
C ILE A 402 19.14 -1.99 -23.54
N SER A 403 18.82 -2.88 -24.48
CA SER A 403 19.84 -3.63 -25.24
C SER A 403 19.69 -3.40 -26.74
N HIS A 404 20.80 -3.30 -27.46
CA HIS A 404 20.77 -3.24 -28.92
C HIS A 404 20.95 -4.64 -29.51
N SER A 405 19.97 -5.10 -30.28
CA SER A 405 20.09 -6.33 -31.08
C SER A 405 20.70 -5.94 -32.42
N GLY A 406 21.89 -6.45 -32.75
CA GLY A 406 22.59 -6.13 -34.00
C GLY A 406 21.84 -6.55 -35.25
#